data_AF-A0A0C3BGJ8-F1
#
_entry.id   AF-A0A0C3BGJ8-F1
#
_cell.length_a   1.000
_cell.length_b   1.000
_cell.length_c   1.000
_cell.angle_alpha   90.00
_cell.angle_beta   90.00
_cell.angle_gamma   90.00
#
_symmetry.space_group_name_H-M   'P 1'
#
loop_
_entity.id
_entity.type
_entity.pdbx_description
1 polymer ?
#
loop_
_entity_poly.entity_id
_entity_poly.type
_entity_poly.pdbx_seq_one_letter_code
_entity_poly.pdbx_strand_id
1 'polypeptide(L)'
;MLDIQYRSPRELNIFPSTEFYQNRLRTHEGNAQVSNFLSSSTFPWPVRNGDVVPIIFIQCSEEEDMGDRSKSNQGQVEVIRRLLPLLTSQNPDSQAEPRLAELKITVLSPYNKQIQALRRKSIACSTIDSFQGRESDIIVFSTVRCNVQGDLGFLDDPRRLNVMWTRAKLALVIVGDRRTLSTNPLWKRAVGACTEITLPEVVVPSDRFCSPSRLYHAFIRAFCQRMV
;
A
#
# COMPACT_ATOMS: atom_id res chain seq x y z
N MET A 1 -28.26 5.77 1.10
CA MET A 1 -26.98 5.06 1.26
C MET A 1 -27.24 3.61 0.92
N LEU A 2 -26.43 2.97 0.08
CA LEU A 2 -26.55 1.53 -0.18
C LEU A 2 -25.80 0.80 0.93
N ASP A 3 -26.48 -0.07 1.66
CA ASP A 3 -25.96 -0.70 2.89
C ASP A 3 -25.11 -1.96 2.62
N ILE A 4 -24.99 -2.39 1.37
CA ILE A 4 -24.22 -3.57 0.96
C ILE A 4 -23.16 -3.18 -0.08
N GLN A 5 -21.92 -3.57 0.18
CA GLN A 5 -20.76 -3.41 -0.69
C GLN A 5 -20.28 -4.78 -1.17
N TYR A 6 -20.04 -4.89 -2.48
CA TYR A 6 -19.59 -6.12 -3.17
C TYR A 6 -18.11 -6.08 -3.57
N ARG A 7 -17.42 -4.99 -3.25
CA ARG A 7 -16.18 -4.56 -3.95
C ARG A 7 -14.88 -5.01 -3.28
N SER A 8 -14.88 -5.21 -1.97
CA SER A 8 -13.66 -5.28 -1.15
C SER A 8 -13.75 -6.37 -0.09
N PRO A 9 -12.61 -7.02 0.26
CA PRO A 9 -12.54 -7.98 1.35
C PRO A 9 -13.05 -7.36 2.65
N ARG A 10 -13.61 -8.21 3.52
CA ARG A 10 -14.28 -7.78 4.74
C ARG A 10 -13.36 -6.93 5.59
N GLU A 11 -12.10 -7.34 5.68
CA GLU A 11 -11.00 -6.68 6.37
C GLU A 11 -10.92 -5.20 5.97
N LEU A 12 -10.89 -4.92 4.65
CA LEU A 12 -10.79 -3.55 4.11
C LEU A 12 -11.96 -2.66 4.52
N ASN A 13 -13.14 -3.24 4.75
CA ASN A 13 -14.35 -2.49 5.05
C ASN A 13 -14.61 -2.26 6.54
N ILE A 14 -13.95 -3.02 7.44
CA ILE A 14 -14.18 -2.90 8.89
C ILE A 14 -13.91 -1.46 9.35
N PHE A 15 -12.70 -0.96 9.09
CA PHE A 15 -12.31 0.39 9.51
C PHE A 15 -13.26 1.49 8.98
N PRO A 16 -13.49 1.64 7.67
CA PRO A 16 -14.35 2.71 7.18
C PRO A 16 -15.79 2.53 7.61
N SER A 17 -16.31 1.29 7.70
CA SER A 17 -17.66 1.01 8.18
C SER A 17 -17.85 1.49 9.62
N THR A 18 -16.92 1.16 10.51
CA THR A 18 -16.95 1.57 11.91
C THR A 18 -16.79 3.08 12.07
N GLU A 19 -15.81 3.69 11.40
CA GLU A 19 -15.46 5.10 11.62
C GLU A 19 -16.38 6.09 10.90
N PHE A 20 -16.81 5.78 9.67
CA PHE A 20 -17.53 6.74 8.82
C PHE A 20 -19.00 6.38 8.58
N TYR A 21 -19.40 5.13 8.83
CA TYR A 21 -20.74 4.63 8.49
C TYR A 21 -21.48 3.99 9.66
N GLN A 22 -21.01 4.13 10.90
CA GLN A 22 -21.67 3.62 12.11
C GLN A 22 -21.98 2.11 12.03
N ASN A 23 -21.06 1.32 11.46
CA ASN A 23 -21.20 -0.12 11.21
C ASN A 23 -22.37 -0.53 10.28
N ARG A 24 -22.94 0.43 9.52
CA ARG A 24 -24.06 0.14 8.60
C ARG A 24 -23.60 -0.40 7.24
N LEU A 25 -22.32 -0.25 6.90
CA LEU A 25 -21.78 -0.78 5.64
C LEU A 25 -21.48 -2.29 5.79
N ARG A 26 -22.29 -3.12 5.13
CA ARG A 26 -22.15 -4.59 5.10
C ARG A 26 -21.33 -5.03 3.89
N THR A 27 -20.51 -6.06 4.06
CA THR A 27 -19.74 -6.67 2.97
C THR A 27 -20.44 -7.95 2.52
N HIS A 28 -20.63 -8.13 1.22
CA HIS A 28 -21.16 -9.38 0.67
C HIS A 28 -20.12 -10.51 0.81
N GLU A 29 -20.58 -11.72 1.15
CA GLU A 29 -19.71 -12.90 1.28
C GLU A 29 -19.32 -13.43 -0.11
N GLY A 30 -18.01 -13.52 -0.41
CA GLY A 30 -17.53 -13.99 -1.72
C GLY A 30 -16.05 -13.82 -2.03
N ASN A 31 -15.22 -13.34 -1.10
CA ASN A 31 -13.85 -12.89 -1.39
C ASN A 31 -12.75 -13.96 -1.30
N ALA A 32 -13.08 -15.25 -1.31
CA ALA A 32 -12.08 -16.33 -1.34
C ALA A 32 -11.14 -16.26 -2.56
N GLN A 33 -11.51 -15.53 -3.62
CA GLN A 33 -10.63 -15.31 -4.77
C GLN A 33 -9.55 -14.25 -4.50
N VAL A 34 -9.79 -13.28 -3.60
CA VAL A 34 -8.85 -12.19 -3.30
C VAL A 34 -7.57 -12.72 -2.65
N SER A 35 -7.70 -13.66 -1.71
CA SER A 35 -6.55 -14.30 -1.06
C SER A 35 -5.66 -15.02 -2.07
N ASN A 36 -6.23 -15.74 -3.04
CA ASN A 36 -5.46 -16.43 -4.08
C ASN A 36 -4.65 -15.46 -4.96
N PHE A 37 -5.23 -14.31 -5.34
CA PHE A 37 -4.50 -13.31 -6.12
C PHE A 37 -3.34 -12.70 -5.34
N LEU A 38 -3.58 -12.27 -4.11
CA LEU A 38 -2.54 -11.64 -3.30
C LEU A 38 -1.43 -12.64 -2.93
N SER A 39 -1.78 -13.88 -2.57
CA SER A 39 -0.81 -14.95 -2.28
C SER A 39 0.08 -15.32 -3.47
N SER A 40 -0.37 -15.04 -4.70
CA SER A 40 0.41 -15.32 -5.91
C SER A 40 1.52 -14.31 -6.17
N SER A 41 1.55 -13.15 -5.50
CA SER A 41 2.62 -12.16 -5.67
C SER A 41 3.80 -12.41 -4.74
N THR A 42 4.97 -11.83 -5.07
CA THR A 42 6.16 -11.91 -4.20
C THR A 42 6.14 -10.91 -3.04
N PHE A 43 5.08 -10.10 -2.94
CA PHE A 43 4.88 -9.20 -1.82
C PHE A 43 4.65 -10.01 -0.54
N PRO A 44 5.32 -9.67 0.58
CA PRO A 44 5.24 -10.43 1.82
C PRO A 44 3.94 -10.13 2.57
N TRP A 45 2.83 -10.58 2.01
CA TRP A 45 1.52 -10.47 2.63
C TRP A 45 1.48 -11.25 3.95
N PRO A 46 1.10 -10.63 5.07
CA PRO A 46 0.91 -11.33 6.32
C PRO A 46 -0.30 -12.25 6.22
N VAL A 47 -0.20 -13.42 6.83
CA VAL A 47 -1.29 -14.42 6.87
C VAL A 47 -1.83 -14.49 8.29
N ARG A 48 -3.15 -14.50 8.45
CA ARG A 48 -3.84 -14.64 9.73
C ARG A 48 -4.94 -15.70 9.58
N ASN A 49 -4.90 -16.73 10.41
CA ASN A 49 -5.85 -17.85 10.37
C ASN A 49 -5.96 -18.53 8.99
N GLY A 50 -4.86 -18.54 8.21
CA GLY A 50 -4.83 -19.12 6.87
C GLY A 50 -5.18 -18.15 5.74
N ASP A 51 -5.66 -16.94 6.05
CA ASP A 51 -6.04 -15.93 5.06
C ASP A 51 -5.03 -14.78 4.98
N VAL A 52 -4.81 -14.28 3.76
CA VAL A 52 -3.99 -13.09 3.51
C VAL A 52 -4.67 -11.85 4.10
N VAL A 53 -3.90 -11.03 4.82
CA VAL A 53 -4.33 -9.73 5.32
C VAL A 53 -4.02 -8.64 4.29
N PRO A 54 -5.03 -7.98 3.70
CA PRO A 54 -4.85 -7.08 2.55
C PRO A 54 -4.64 -5.61 2.94
N ILE A 55 -4.43 -5.29 4.22
CA ILE A 55 -4.26 -3.92 4.72
C ILE A 55 -2.93 -3.79 5.42
N ILE A 56 -2.02 -3.06 4.78
CA ILE A 56 -0.62 -3.05 5.16
C ILE A 56 -0.18 -1.64 5.50
N PHE A 57 0.62 -1.51 6.55
CA PHE A 57 1.35 -0.31 6.88
C PHE A 57 2.85 -0.57 6.74
N ILE A 58 3.56 0.33 6.05
CA ILE A 58 5.02 0.29 5.92
C ILE A 58 5.56 1.57 6.55
N GLN A 59 6.25 1.42 7.67
CA GLN A 59 6.89 2.53 8.37
C GLN A 59 8.01 3.15 7.52
N CYS A 60 8.00 4.47 7.41
CA CYS A 60 9.04 5.26 6.79
C CYS A 60 9.27 6.53 7.61
N SER A 61 10.40 6.59 8.31
CA SER A 61 10.75 7.69 9.22
C SER A 61 11.62 8.77 8.55
N GLU A 62 11.81 8.71 7.23
CA GLU A 62 12.53 9.73 6.46
C GLU A 62 11.76 11.04 6.47
N GLU A 63 12.45 12.16 6.70
CA GLU A 63 11.81 13.47 6.83
C GLU A 63 11.20 13.96 5.51
N GLU A 64 10.11 14.73 5.63
CA GLU A 64 9.53 15.45 4.50
C GLU A 64 10.42 16.62 4.05
N ASP A 65 10.23 17.09 2.82
CA ASP A 65 10.98 18.24 2.32
C ASP A 65 10.65 19.56 3.05
N MET A 66 11.70 20.37 3.19
CA MET A 66 11.63 21.69 3.80
C MET A 66 11.29 22.76 2.76
N GLY A 67 10.50 23.77 3.17
CA GLY A 67 10.50 25.07 2.49
C GLY A 67 9.57 25.29 1.30
N ASP A 68 8.51 24.50 1.09
CA ASP A 68 7.57 24.70 -0.02
C ASP A 68 6.09 24.59 0.41
N ARG A 69 5.19 25.20 -0.37
CA ARG A 69 3.73 25.18 -0.17
C ARG A 69 3.13 23.78 -0.37
N SER A 70 3.81 22.91 -1.12
CA SER A 70 3.45 21.51 -1.31
C SER A 70 4.59 20.61 -0.86
N LYS A 71 4.26 19.49 -0.20
CA LYS A 71 5.23 18.60 0.43
C LYS A 71 5.56 17.39 -0.42
N SER A 72 6.79 16.88 -0.30
CA SER A 72 7.21 15.59 -0.83
C SER A 72 8.13 14.87 0.14
N ASN A 73 8.23 13.56 0.00
CA ASN A 73 9.07 12.72 0.85
C ASN A 73 9.76 11.67 -0.03
N GLN A 74 11.06 11.84 -0.24
CA GLN A 74 11.86 10.97 -1.11
C GLN A 74 12.03 9.55 -0.53
N GLY A 75 12.10 9.42 0.79
CA GLY A 75 12.14 8.11 1.44
C GLY A 75 10.90 7.28 1.12
N GLN A 76 9.71 7.88 1.22
CA GLN A 76 8.46 7.22 0.83
C GLN A 76 8.41 6.90 -0.67
N VAL A 77 8.94 7.77 -1.56
CA VAL A 77 9.05 7.47 -3.00
C VAL A 77 9.89 6.22 -3.23
N GLU A 78 11.02 6.09 -2.54
CA GLU A 78 11.93 4.95 -2.70
C GLU A 78 11.33 3.65 -2.15
N VAL A 79 10.64 3.70 -1.01
CA VAL A 79 9.86 2.57 -0.48
C VAL A 79 8.80 2.12 -1.49
N ILE A 80 8.08 3.07 -2.10
CA ILE A 80 7.06 2.77 -3.12
C ILE A 80 7.68 2.18 -4.37
N ARG A 81 8.83 2.69 -4.81
CA ARG A 81 9.55 2.14 -5.96
C ARG A 81 9.99 0.69 -5.73
N ARG A 82 10.37 0.34 -4.50
CA ARG A 82 10.75 -1.03 -4.11
C ARG A 82 9.56 -1.97 -3.96
N LEU A 83 8.42 -1.48 -3.48
CA LEU A 83 7.24 -2.33 -3.24
C LEU A 83 6.48 -2.67 -4.52
N LEU A 84 6.43 -1.77 -5.51
CA LEU A 84 5.61 -1.99 -6.71
C LEU A 84 5.99 -3.26 -7.49
N PRO A 85 7.27 -3.58 -7.75
CA PRO A 85 7.64 -4.85 -8.37
C PRO A 85 7.22 -6.07 -7.57
N LEU A 86 7.18 -5.99 -6.23
CA LEU A 86 6.77 -7.11 -5.39
C LEU A 86 5.26 -7.39 -5.53
N LEU A 87 4.46 -6.35 -5.76
CA LEU A 87 3.02 -6.49 -5.99
C LEU A 87 2.69 -7.12 -7.36
N THR A 88 3.53 -6.90 -8.38
CA THR A 88 3.28 -7.36 -9.75
C THR A 88 4.04 -8.64 -10.13
N SER A 89 5.14 -8.94 -9.43
CA SER A 89 5.94 -10.14 -9.70
C SER A 89 5.26 -11.37 -9.13
N GLN A 90 5.17 -12.42 -9.95
CA GLN A 90 4.60 -13.70 -9.55
C GLN A 90 5.57 -14.49 -8.69
N ASN A 91 5.05 -15.09 -7.63
CA ASN A 91 5.77 -16.07 -6.83
C ASN A 91 6.01 -17.34 -7.67
N PRO A 92 7.27 -17.78 -7.86
CA PRO A 92 7.60 -18.97 -8.63
C PRO A 92 6.89 -20.25 -8.18
N ASP A 93 6.55 -20.33 -6.89
CA ASP A 93 5.90 -21.50 -6.31
C ASP A 93 4.36 -21.47 -6.48
N SER A 94 3.81 -20.35 -6.98
CA SER A 94 2.38 -20.20 -7.20
C SER A 94 1.95 -20.86 -8.51
N GLN A 95 1.02 -21.82 -8.44
CA GLN A 95 0.38 -22.44 -9.61
C GLN A 95 -0.78 -21.61 -10.20
N ALA A 96 -1.04 -20.41 -9.67
CA ALA A 96 -2.08 -19.53 -10.20
C ALA A 96 -1.73 -18.99 -11.61
N GLU A 97 -2.75 -18.79 -12.45
CA GLU A 97 -2.60 -18.12 -13.75
C GLU A 97 -1.98 -16.72 -13.61
N PRO A 98 -1.17 -16.25 -14.57
CA PRO A 98 -0.44 -14.98 -14.49
C PRO A 98 -1.37 -13.76 -14.71
N ARG A 99 -2.32 -13.54 -13.80
CA ARG A 99 -3.25 -12.41 -13.83
C ARG A 99 -2.75 -11.18 -13.05
N LEU A 100 -1.60 -11.29 -12.37
CA LEU A 100 -1.00 -10.19 -11.61
C LEU A 100 -0.64 -8.98 -12.49
N ALA A 101 -0.27 -9.21 -13.75
CA ALA A 101 0.06 -8.16 -14.70
C ALA A 101 -1.16 -7.31 -15.11
N GLU A 102 -2.37 -7.84 -14.94
CA GLU A 102 -3.62 -7.14 -15.25
C GLU A 102 -4.12 -6.29 -14.08
N LEU A 103 -3.56 -6.47 -12.87
CA LEU A 103 -3.97 -5.72 -11.70
C LEU A 103 -3.66 -4.25 -11.86
N LYS A 104 -4.70 -3.43 -11.71
CA LYS A 104 -4.55 -1.99 -11.70
C LYS A 104 -4.05 -1.54 -10.34
N ILE A 105 -2.78 -1.16 -10.27
CA ILE A 105 -2.16 -0.56 -9.09
C ILE A 105 -2.08 0.96 -9.26
N THR A 106 -2.60 1.71 -8.30
CA THR A 106 -2.52 3.18 -8.31
C THR A 106 -1.92 3.69 -7.01
N VAL A 107 -0.92 4.59 -7.13
CA VAL A 107 -0.38 5.31 -5.98
C VAL A 107 -1.16 6.60 -5.74
N LEU A 108 -1.69 6.79 -4.54
CA LEU A 108 -2.37 8.00 -4.12
C LEU A 108 -1.52 8.79 -3.13
N SER A 109 -1.60 10.12 -3.20
CA SER A 109 -0.96 11.02 -2.23
C SER A 109 -1.72 12.33 -2.13
N PRO A 110 -1.78 13.00 -0.96
CA PRO A 110 -2.48 14.27 -0.83
C PRO A 110 -1.73 15.46 -1.46
N TYR A 111 -0.43 15.31 -1.78
CA TYR A 111 0.42 16.41 -2.21
C TYR A 111 0.83 16.30 -3.68
N ASN A 112 0.58 17.35 -4.47
CA ASN A 112 0.97 17.41 -5.88
C ASN A 112 2.48 17.25 -6.10
N LYS A 113 3.32 17.78 -5.20
CA LYS A 113 4.77 17.64 -5.30
C LYS A 113 5.22 16.18 -5.16
N GLN A 114 4.58 15.40 -4.28
CA GLN A 114 4.80 13.95 -4.20
C GLN A 114 4.35 13.23 -5.48
N ILE A 115 3.20 13.61 -6.05
CA ILE A 115 2.74 13.05 -7.33
C ILE A 115 3.76 13.33 -8.45
N GLN A 116 4.34 14.52 -8.51
CA GLN A 116 5.40 14.84 -9.48
C GLN A 116 6.65 13.97 -9.26
N ALA A 117 7.09 13.79 -8.00
CA ALA A 117 8.24 12.95 -7.68
C ALA A 117 8.02 11.48 -8.09
N LEU A 118 6.83 10.94 -7.84
CA LEU A 118 6.43 9.58 -8.26
C LEU A 118 6.36 9.45 -9.79
N ARG A 119 5.79 10.44 -10.50
CA ARG A 119 5.70 10.41 -11.97
C ARG A 119 7.07 10.42 -12.65
N ARG A 120 8.06 11.11 -12.08
CA ARG A 120 9.44 11.08 -12.58
C ARG A 120 10.07 9.68 -12.51
N LYS A 121 9.49 8.77 -11.72
CA LYS A 121 9.87 7.35 -11.64
C LYS A 121 8.94 6.43 -12.44
N SER A 122 8.12 6.99 -13.34
CA SER A 122 7.13 6.27 -14.17
C SER A 122 6.08 5.51 -13.36
N ILE A 123 5.75 5.99 -12.16
CA ILE A 123 4.76 5.37 -11.29
C ILE A 123 3.37 5.94 -11.61
N ALA A 124 2.38 5.05 -11.82
CA ALA A 124 0.98 5.44 -11.99
C ALA A 124 0.43 6.03 -10.68
N CYS A 125 0.18 7.34 -10.67
CA CYS A 125 -0.24 8.04 -9.46
C CYS A 125 -1.18 9.22 -9.68
N SER A 126 -1.96 9.53 -8.65
CA SER A 126 -2.96 10.60 -8.65
C SER A 126 -3.11 11.21 -7.24
N THR A 127 -3.61 12.44 -7.15
CA THR A 127 -4.06 12.95 -5.86
C THR A 127 -5.38 12.30 -5.44
N ILE A 128 -5.71 12.36 -4.14
CA ILE A 128 -6.99 11.86 -3.62
C ILE A 128 -8.16 12.54 -4.35
N ASP A 129 -8.13 13.88 -4.42
CA ASP A 129 -9.21 14.69 -4.98
C ASP A 129 -9.39 14.42 -6.49
N SER A 130 -8.30 14.24 -7.25
CA SER A 130 -8.37 13.91 -8.70
C SER A 130 -8.73 12.44 -8.98
N PHE A 131 -8.74 11.59 -7.96
CA PHE A 131 -9.10 10.18 -8.08
C PHE A 131 -10.55 9.89 -7.66
N GLN A 132 -11.36 10.92 -7.44
CA GLN A 132 -12.77 10.77 -7.09
C GLN A 132 -13.55 10.00 -8.17
N GLY A 133 -14.39 9.05 -7.74
CA GLY A 133 -15.18 8.21 -8.65
C GLY A 133 -14.39 7.11 -9.38
N ARG A 134 -13.06 7.05 -9.19
CA ARG A 134 -12.20 6.00 -9.73
C ARG A 134 -11.86 4.98 -8.65
N GLU A 135 -11.42 3.81 -9.09
CA GLU A 135 -11.01 2.69 -8.23
C GLU A 135 -9.80 1.99 -8.82
N SER A 136 -9.08 1.26 -7.97
CA SER A 136 -7.91 0.45 -8.32
C SER A 136 -7.98 -0.87 -7.57
N ASP A 137 -7.43 -1.93 -8.17
CA ASP A 137 -7.35 -3.23 -7.51
C ASP A 137 -6.48 -3.13 -6.26
N ILE A 138 -5.31 -2.49 -6.38
CA ILE A 138 -4.45 -2.17 -5.24
C ILE A 138 -4.23 -0.66 -5.17
N ILE A 139 -4.43 -0.09 -3.98
CA ILE A 139 -4.07 1.29 -3.67
C ILE A 139 -2.81 1.29 -2.82
N VAL A 140 -1.83 2.07 -3.24
CA VAL A 140 -0.66 2.39 -2.42
C VAL A 140 -0.77 3.85 -2.01
N PHE A 141 -0.81 4.15 -0.73
CA PHE A 141 -1.01 5.51 -0.22
C PHE A 141 0.28 6.07 0.39
N SER A 142 0.82 7.14 -0.22
CA SER A 142 1.94 7.91 0.33
C SER A 142 1.40 9.05 1.17
N THR A 143 1.63 8.97 2.48
CA THR A 143 1.19 9.98 3.46
C THR A 143 2.00 11.27 3.37
N VAL A 144 3.26 11.17 2.93
CA VAL A 144 4.27 12.25 2.83
C VAL A 144 4.74 12.78 4.18
N ARG A 145 3.80 13.06 5.10
CA ARG A 145 4.13 13.74 6.36
C ARG A 145 5.03 12.90 7.25
N CYS A 146 6.15 13.49 7.63
CA CYS A 146 7.10 12.94 8.59
C CYS A 146 7.87 14.13 9.18
N ASN A 147 7.44 14.58 10.36
CA ASN A 147 7.99 15.77 11.00
C ASN A 147 7.87 15.68 12.53
N VAL A 148 8.77 16.37 13.24
CA VAL A 148 8.83 16.32 14.72
C VAL A 148 7.65 17.01 15.39
N GLN A 149 6.99 17.93 14.69
CA GLN A 149 5.85 18.69 15.19
C GLN A 149 4.54 17.88 15.18
N GLY A 150 4.50 16.76 14.44
CA GLY A 150 3.29 15.95 14.30
C GLY A 150 2.20 16.60 13.44
N ASP A 151 2.58 17.54 12.56
CA ASP A 151 1.64 18.22 11.67
C ASP A 151 1.25 17.33 10.49
N LEU A 152 -0.06 17.22 10.28
CA LEU A 152 -0.70 16.38 9.27
C LEU A 152 -1.12 17.15 8.02
N GLY A 153 -1.37 18.46 8.12
CA GLY A 153 -1.85 19.28 7.01
C GLY A 153 -3.02 18.63 6.27
N PHE A 154 -2.84 18.26 5.00
CA PHE A 154 -3.93 17.68 4.19
C PHE A 154 -4.40 16.29 4.61
N LEU A 155 -3.63 15.59 5.45
CA LEU A 155 -4.07 14.31 6.03
C LEU A 155 -5.13 14.50 7.10
N ASP A 156 -5.30 15.69 7.69
CA ASP A 156 -6.21 15.92 8.81
C ASP A 156 -7.70 15.84 8.43
N ASP A 157 -8.01 15.89 7.13
CA ASP A 157 -9.39 15.80 6.64
C ASP A 157 -9.91 14.34 6.68
N PRO A 158 -10.90 14.02 7.55
CA PRO A 158 -11.47 12.67 7.66
C PRO A 158 -12.15 12.20 6.37
N ARG A 159 -12.66 13.13 5.54
CA ARG A 159 -13.32 12.78 4.28
C ARG A 159 -12.31 12.26 3.28
N ARG A 160 -11.12 12.85 3.23
CA ARG A 160 -10.01 12.37 2.40
C ARG A 160 -9.56 10.99 2.85
N LEU A 161 -9.52 10.73 4.17
CA LEU A 161 -9.28 9.39 4.73
C LEU A 161 -10.29 8.36 4.26
N ASN A 162 -11.57 8.65 4.37
CA ASN A 162 -12.59 7.74 3.88
C ASN A 162 -12.47 7.52 2.35
N VAL A 163 -12.27 8.60 1.58
CA VAL A 163 -12.16 8.52 0.12
C VAL A 163 -11.00 7.62 -0.28
N MET A 164 -9.75 7.85 0.18
CA MET A 164 -8.62 7.04 -0.29
C MET A 164 -8.72 5.58 0.16
N TRP A 165 -9.18 5.33 1.39
CA TRP A 165 -9.33 3.97 1.92
C TRP A 165 -10.31 3.14 1.09
N THR A 166 -11.44 3.75 0.70
CA THR A 166 -12.50 3.09 -0.07
C THR A 166 -12.22 2.97 -1.58
N ARG A 167 -11.04 3.41 -2.06
CA ARG A 167 -10.64 3.27 -3.48
C ARG A 167 -10.07 1.89 -3.81
N ALA A 168 -9.62 1.13 -2.81
CA ALA A 168 -9.02 -0.18 -2.97
C ALA A 168 -10.09 -1.28 -3.12
N LYS A 169 -9.95 -2.12 -4.15
CA LYS A 169 -10.82 -3.30 -4.32
C LYS A 169 -10.23 -4.55 -3.67
N LEU A 170 -8.94 -4.81 -3.82
CA LEU A 170 -8.27 -6.01 -3.31
C LEU A 170 -7.41 -5.70 -2.09
N ALA A 171 -6.55 -4.68 -2.16
CA ALA A 171 -5.61 -4.38 -1.08
C ALA A 171 -5.25 -2.89 -0.96
N LEU A 172 -4.88 -2.50 0.26
CA LEU A 172 -4.40 -1.17 0.63
C LEU A 172 -3.03 -1.27 1.30
N VAL A 173 -2.06 -0.54 0.75
CA VAL A 173 -0.72 -0.41 1.35
C VAL A 173 -0.48 1.06 1.69
N ILE A 174 -0.35 1.39 2.96
CA ILE A 174 -0.05 2.76 3.43
C ILE A 174 1.43 2.85 3.75
N VAL A 175 2.11 3.86 3.21
CA VAL A 175 3.51 4.19 3.49
C VAL A 175 3.55 5.52 4.25
N GLY A 176 4.15 5.52 5.43
CA GLY A 176 4.19 6.73 6.26
C GLY A 176 4.93 6.60 7.58
N ASP A 177 4.96 7.70 8.32
CA ASP A 177 5.52 7.73 9.67
C ASP A 177 4.42 7.58 10.73
N ARG A 178 4.39 6.45 11.44
CA ARG A 178 3.41 6.21 12.51
C ARG A 178 3.47 7.28 13.59
N ARG A 179 4.66 7.79 13.94
CA ARG A 179 4.80 8.81 14.99
C ARG A 179 4.05 10.08 14.61
N THR A 180 4.27 10.58 13.41
CA THR A 180 3.57 11.76 12.86
C THR A 180 2.07 11.49 12.73
N LEU A 181 1.66 10.35 12.15
CA LEU A 181 0.24 10.04 11.94
C LEU A 181 -0.54 9.86 13.24
N SER A 182 0.07 9.29 14.28
CA SER A 182 -0.62 8.96 15.53
C SER A 182 -0.93 10.16 16.41
N THR A 183 -0.51 11.37 16.03
CA THR A 183 -0.91 12.62 16.70
C THR A 183 -2.40 12.92 16.49
N ASN A 184 -2.99 12.47 15.39
CA ASN A 184 -4.42 12.53 15.16
C ASN A 184 -5.09 11.19 15.59
N PRO A 185 -6.14 11.23 16.44
CA PRO A 185 -6.81 10.02 16.92
C PRO A 185 -7.41 9.13 15.83
N LEU A 186 -7.94 9.71 14.75
CA LEU A 186 -8.51 8.98 13.63
C LEU A 186 -7.41 8.24 12.86
N TRP A 187 -6.28 8.90 12.58
CA TRP A 187 -5.12 8.26 11.95
C TRP A 187 -4.48 7.20 12.85
N LYS A 188 -4.43 7.40 14.16
CA LYS A 188 -3.99 6.38 15.12
C LYS A 188 -4.81 5.09 14.98
N ARG A 189 -6.14 5.21 14.87
CA ARG A 189 -7.02 4.05 14.63
C ARG A 189 -6.84 3.47 13.23
N ALA A 190 -6.68 4.32 12.21
CA ALA A 190 -6.45 3.89 10.82
C ALA A 190 -5.17 3.05 10.68
N VAL A 191 -4.05 3.52 11.25
CA VAL A 191 -2.79 2.79 11.28
C VAL A 191 -2.90 1.52 12.14
N GLY A 192 -3.65 1.59 13.24
CA GLY A 192 -3.92 0.42 14.10
C GLY A 192 -4.77 -0.68 13.44
N ALA A 193 -5.57 -0.34 12.43
CA ALA A 193 -6.31 -1.31 11.62
C ALA A 193 -5.44 -2.01 10.57
N CYS A 194 -4.24 -1.49 10.29
CA CYS A 194 -3.30 -2.09 9.34
C CYS A 194 -2.37 -3.09 10.03
N THR A 195 -1.89 -4.09 9.29
CA THR A 195 -0.77 -4.93 9.73
C THR A 195 0.53 -4.31 9.26
N GLU A 196 1.45 -4.04 10.17
CA GLU A 196 2.75 -3.50 9.82
C GLU A 196 3.71 -4.59 9.34
N ILE A 197 4.45 -4.28 8.27
CA ILE A 197 5.49 -5.15 7.73
C ILE A 197 6.75 -4.35 7.41
N THR A 198 7.86 -5.06 7.25
CA THR A 198 9.09 -4.51 6.69
C THR A 198 9.34 -5.13 5.32
N LEU A 199 9.66 -4.31 4.33
CA LEU A 199 10.03 -4.82 3.00
C LEU A 199 11.40 -5.51 3.07
N PRO A 200 11.59 -6.63 2.35
CA PRO A 200 12.90 -7.27 2.28
C PRO A 200 13.94 -6.30 1.71
N GLU A 201 15.16 -6.36 2.24
CA GLU A 201 16.29 -5.62 1.69
C GLU A 201 16.57 -6.07 0.26
N VAL A 202 16.73 -5.09 -0.63
CA VAL A 202 17.19 -5.38 -1.98
C VAL A 202 18.69 -5.61 -1.88
N VAL A 203 19.11 -6.88 -1.85
CA VAL A 203 20.51 -7.24 -2.05
C VAL A 203 20.82 -6.90 -3.51
N VAL A 204 21.35 -5.71 -3.77
CA VAL A 204 21.91 -5.36 -5.07
C VAL A 204 23.26 -6.07 -5.13
N PRO A 205 23.47 -7.08 -5.98
CA PRO A 205 24.76 -7.73 -6.06
C PRO A 205 25.78 -6.68 -6.53
N SER A 206 26.87 -6.53 -5.79
CA SER A 206 27.92 -5.54 -6.03
C SER A 206 28.73 -5.79 -7.31
N ASP A 207 28.43 -6.84 -8.08
CA ASP A 207 29.24 -7.25 -9.21
C ASP A 207 28.67 -6.75 -10.53
N ARG A 208 29.44 -5.87 -11.17
CA ARG A 208 29.22 -5.26 -12.49
C ARG A 208 29.23 -6.25 -13.67
N PHE A 209 29.07 -7.55 -13.42
CA PHE A 209 29.11 -8.59 -14.44
C PHE A 209 28.12 -9.71 -14.11
N CYS A 210 26.81 -9.43 -14.16
CA CYS A 210 25.85 -10.51 -14.34
C CYS A 210 24.68 -10.05 -15.21
N SER A 211 24.37 -10.84 -16.22
CA SER A 211 23.28 -10.57 -17.16
C SER A 211 21.93 -10.52 -16.43
N PRO A 212 20.93 -9.77 -16.96
CA PRO A 212 19.64 -9.55 -16.30
C PRO A 212 18.88 -10.83 -15.93
N SER A 213 19.15 -11.95 -16.61
CA SER A 213 18.45 -13.22 -16.43
C SER A 213 18.87 -14.03 -15.20
N ARG A 214 20.05 -13.80 -14.62
CA ARG A 214 20.54 -14.58 -13.46
C ARG A 214 20.27 -13.93 -12.10
N LEU A 215 20.00 -12.63 -12.08
CA LEU A 215 19.70 -11.88 -10.85
C LEU A 215 18.38 -12.33 -10.21
N TYR A 216 17.39 -12.70 -11.03
CA TYR A 216 16.08 -13.14 -10.56
C TYR A 216 16.13 -14.49 -9.82
N HIS A 217 16.95 -15.44 -10.31
CA HIS A 217 17.09 -16.75 -9.70
C HIS A 217 17.81 -16.75 -8.35
N ALA A 218 18.75 -15.81 -8.14
CA ALA A 218 19.44 -15.64 -6.87
C ALA A 218 18.51 -15.04 -5.78
N PHE A 219 17.62 -14.13 -6.18
CA PHE A 219 16.65 -13.48 -5.29
C PHE A 219 15.68 -14.47 -4.65
N ILE A 220 15.22 -15.46 -5.42
CA ILE A 220 14.28 -16.49 -4.95
C ILE A 220 14.97 -17.52 -4.03
N ARG A 221 16.20 -17.94 -4.36
CA ARG A 221 16.93 -18.96 -3.57
C ARG A 221 17.30 -18.49 -2.16
N ALA A 222 17.62 -17.21 -1.98
CA ALA A 222 17.93 -16.67 -0.65
C ALA A 222 16.69 -16.63 0.27
N PHE A 223 15.48 -16.56 -0.30
CA PHE A 223 14.23 -16.54 0.45
C PHE A 223 13.83 -17.95 0.95
N CYS A 224 13.98 -18.99 0.12
CA CYS A 224 13.66 -20.37 0.52
C CYS A 224 14.57 -20.94 1.63
N GLN A 225 15.79 -20.42 1.80
CA GLN A 225 16.74 -20.96 2.78
C GLN A 225 16.58 -20.42 4.21
N ARG A 226 15.67 -19.46 4.44
CA ARG A 226 15.49 -18.82 5.76
C ARG A 226 14.16 -19.15 6.45
N MET A 227 13.39 -20.09 5.91
CA MET A 227 12.11 -20.58 6.46
C MET A 227 12.17 -22.05 6.95
N VAL A 228 13.36 -22.51 7.39
CA VAL A 228 13.50 -23.78 8.13
C VAL A 228 14.08 -23.49 9.51
#